data_AF-A0A842S6Y2-F1
#
_entry.id   AF-A0A842S6Y2-F1
#
_cell.length_a   1.000
_cell.length_b   1.000
_cell.length_c   1.000
_cell.angle_alpha   90.00
_cell.angle_beta   90.00
_cell.angle_gamma   90.00
#
_symmetry.space_group_name_H-M   'P 1'
#
loop_
_entity.id
_entity.type
_entity.pdbx_description
1 polymer ?
#
loop_
_entity_poly.entity_id
_entity_poly.type
_entity_poly.pdbx_seq_one_letter_code
_entity_poly.pdbx_strand_id
1 'polypeptide(L)'
;MNSKVARVYDKLKEIFLSIDSSFFKLPDSEFLNSNEADLVFQMFPEYYRIIRKSFDIDEEEAIRTLKHTFKTLQVYFLILSDNFESNLTNDKFGCIREELKEIADLNPIIFPLILLLHDIGRPFNRTWHTIESKNMIYHNSLLDGFDLEELEKIIVLIVIEHHLLIGTIFTGESSYLGSISLWKSIAELEHSLSGESIDIIFQCLSVFTIIDIWGYDYSTIYDHYFDYYTNIRLNLAQIFKEVNYRKDLSGMKILEEKLAQLDHQNLKWRIACSLRIFQFIDTKPYLTKRFYFRKIEEGLEQLGMNWKQFESRLGNYCSRIQFKYTLGIMMILAMNEFKRNPIDKSFKIESNIFNFWIECSKIIYMFLKRNEQQKSPLFYYVFDLPRTWFLQDYYRERIKKPLLIEKIKKSNFDYNHEIFGYINKIKIK
;
A
#
# COMPACT_ATOMS: atom_id res chain seq x y z
N MET A 1 -31.50 7.51 -7.55
CA MET A 1 -30.26 8.31 -7.51
C MET A 1 -30.62 9.78 -7.33
N ASN A 2 -30.10 10.44 -6.29
CA ASN A 2 -30.37 11.86 -6.03
C ASN A 2 -29.78 12.72 -7.17
N SER A 3 -30.52 13.74 -7.62
CA SER A 3 -30.15 14.58 -8.78
C SER A 3 -28.82 15.31 -8.60
N LYS A 4 -28.39 15.55 -7.35
CA LYS A 4 -27.12 16.19 -7.03
C LYS A 4 -25.91 15.28 -7.28
N VAL A 5 -25.96 14.02 -6.86
CA VAL A 5 -24.86 13.05 -6.99
C VAL A 5 -24.60 12.74 -8.46
N ALA A 6 -25.69 12.48 -9.21
CA ALA A 6 -25.63 12.30 -10.66
C ALA A 6 -24.92 13.46 -11.36
N ARG A 7 -25.32 14.69 -11.03
CA ARG A 7 -24.74 15.90 -11.61
C ARG A 7 -23.25 16.06 -11.26
N VAL A 8 -22.82 15.70 -10.04
CA VAL A 8 -21.40 15.74 -9.68
C VAL A 8 -20.62 14.70 -10.48
N TYR A 9 -21.13 13.47 -10.55
CA TYR A 9 -20.49 12.40 -11.30
C TYR A 9 -20.36 12.73 -12.79
N ASP A 10 -21.43 13.23 -13.42
CA ASP A 10 -21.43 13.59 -14.84
C ASP A 10 -20.43 14.73 -15.14
N LYS A 11 -20.33 15.71 -14.25
CA LYS A 11 -19.34 16.79 -14.37
C LYS A 11 -17.90 16.29 -14.21
N LEU A 12 -17.64 15.42 -13.23
CA LEU A 12 -16.33 14.78 -13.09
C LEU A 12 -15.97 14.02 -14.36
N LYS A 13 -16.90 13.23 -14.89
CA LYS A 13 -16.72 12.48 -16.12
C LYS A 13 -16.39 13.40 -17.30
N GLU A 14 -17.13 14.50 -17.47
CA GLU A 14 -16.86 15.49 -18.51
C GLU A 14 -15.46 16.08 -18.41
N ILE A 15 -15.07 16.55 -17.22
CA ILE A 15 -13.74 17.14 -16.95
C ILE A 15 -12.63 16.13 -17.25
N PHE A 16 -12.72 14.93 -16.69
CA PHE A 16 -11.62 13.96 -16.77
C PHE A 16 -11.51 13.27 -18.12
N LEU A 17 -12.59 13.21 -18.92
CA LEU A 17 -12.52 12.75 -20.30
C LEU A 17 -12.02 13.83 -21.28
N SER A 18 -12.09 15.12 -20.92
CA SER A 18 -11.54 16.20 -21.76
C SER A 18 -10.05 16.43 -21.56
N ILE A 19 -9.48 15.96 -20.44
CA ILE A 19 -8.04 16.07 -20.15
C ILE A 19 -7.24 15.18 -21.11
N ASP A 20 -6.22 15.74 -21.76
CA ASP A 20 -5.26 14.98 -22.59
C ASP A 20 -3.96 14.64 -21.84
N SER A 21 -3.02 13.95 -22.52
CA SER A 21 -1.75 13.56 -21.91
C SER A 21 -0.78 14.72 -21.62
N SER A 22 -0.99 15.89 -22.24
CA SER A 22 -0.14 17.07 -22.07
C SER A 22 -0.45 17.83 -20.77
N PHE A 23 -1.68 17.73 -20.28
CA PHE A 23 -2.14 18.37 -19.04
C PHE A 23 -1.25 18.04 -17.83
N PHE A 24 -0.84 16.78 -17.69
CA PHE A 24 0.01 16.35 -16.57
C PHE A 24 1.47 16.78 -16.70
N LYS A 25 1.87 17.28 -17.88
CA LYS A 25 3.19 17.83 -18.17
C LYS A 25 3.25 19.36 -18.01
N LEU A 26 2.12 20.00 -17.69
CA LEU A 26 2.06 21.44 -17.45
C LEU A 26 2.97 21.85 -16.28
N PRO A 27 3.59 23.03 -16.34
CA PRO A 27 4.19 23.68 -15.17
C PRO A 27 3.20 23.75 -14.02
N ASP A 28 3.70 23.68 -12.78
CA ASP A 28 2.85 23.57 -11.59
C ASP A 28 1.87 24.74 -11.45
N SER A 29 2.31 25.96 -11.76
CA SER A 29 1.45 27.14 -11.78
C SER A 29 0.37 27.08 -12.86
N GLU A 30 0.68 26.55 -14.05
CA GLU A 30 -0.30 26.42 -15.14
C GLU A 30 -1.33 25.33 -14.84
N PHE A 31 -0.89 24.20 -14.27
CA PHE A 31 -1.78 23.14 -13.80
C PHE A 31 -2.76 23.65 -12.74
N LEU A 32 -2.28 24.41 -11.74
CA LEU A 32 -3.13 24.92 -10.66
C LEU A 32 -4.14 25.98 -11.11
N ASN A 33 -3.82 26.75 -12.15
CA ASN A 33 -4.70 27.77 -12.71
C ASN A 33 -5.45 27.27 -13.96
N SER A 34 -5.46 25.95 -14.19
CA SER A 34 -6.21 25.35 -15.29
C SER A 34 -7.71 25.38 -15.02
N ASN A 35 -8.51 25.45 -16.09
CA ASN A 35 -9.96 25.41 -15.98
C ASN A 35 -10.45 24.10 -15.33
N GLU A 36 -9.78 22.98 -15.63
CA GLU A 36 -10.09 21.67 -15.07
C GLU A 36 -9.87 21.63 -13.56
N ALA A 37 -8.76 22.19 -13.07
CA ALA A 37 -8.49 22.29 -11.63
C ALA A 37 -9.53 23.18 -10.94
N ASP A 38 -9.82 24.35 -11.52
CA ASP A 38 -10.82 25.28 -10.98
C ASP A 38 -12.21 24.65 -10.87
N LEU A 39 -12.65 23.91 -11.89
CA LEU A 39 -13.94 23.21 -11.88
C LEU A 39 -14.01 22.17 -10.75
N VAL A 40 -12.95 21.38 -10.55
CA VAL A 40 -12.87 20.42 -9.44
C VAL A 40 -12.89 21.17 -8.10
N PHE A 41 -12.13 22.24 -7.93
CA PHE A 41 -12.10 23.00 -6.67
C PHE A 41 -13.44 23.65 -6.33
N GLN A 42 -14.19 24.12 -7.33
CA GLN A 42 -15.55 24.64 -7.14
C GLN A 42 -16.54 23.53 -6.73
N MET A 43 -16.35 22.32 -7.24
CA MET A 43 -17.18 21.17 -6.88
C MET A 43 -16.89 20.65 -5.46
N PHE A 44 -15.64 20.77 -5.01
CA PHE A 44 -15.16 20.29 -3.71
C PHE A 44 -14.47 21.42 -2.91
N PRO A 45 -15.22 22.42 -2.42
CA PRO A 45 -14.63 23.61 -1.78
C PRO A 45 -13.86 23.29 -0.50
N GLU A 46 -14.34 22.34 0.31
CA GLU A 46 -13.63 21.92 1.54
C GLU A 46 -12.34 21.15 1.24
N TYR A 47 -12.35 20.31 0.20
CA TYR A 47 -11.13 19.68 -0.32
C TYR A 47 -10.12 20.74 -0.76
N TYR A 48 -10.56 21.72 -1.55
CA TYR A 48 -9.71 22.82 -1.99
C TYR A 48 -9.11 23.60 -0.82
N ARG A 49 -9.91 23.88 0.23
CA ARG A 49 -9.41 24.55 1.45
C ARG A 49 -8.29 23.76 2.13
N ILE A 50 -8.38 22.43 2.16
CA ILE A 50 -7.32 21.57 2.72
C ILE A 50 -6.09 21.58 1.82
N ILE A 51 -6.27 21.45 0.50
CA ILE A 51 -5.18 21.50 -0.48
C ILE A 51 -4.43 22.84 -0.41
N ARG A 52 -5.12 23.96 -0.24
CA ARG A 52 -4.48 25.27 -0.03
C ARG A 52 -3.55 25.29 1.18
N LYS A 53 -3.97 24.73 2.31
CA LYS A 53 -3.12 24.60 3.50
C LYS A 53 -1.93 23.66 3.27
N SER A 54 -2.10 22.66 2.43
CA SER A 54 -1.03 21.70 2.15
C SER A 54 0.16 22.34 1.42
N PHE A 55 -0.09 23.35 0.57
CA PHE A 55 0.97 24.13 -0.08
C PHE A 55 1.82 24.94 0.91
N ASP A 56 1.22 25.42 2.00
CA ASP A 56 1.95 26.15 3.05
C ASP A 56 2.88 25.23 3.88
N ILE A 57 2.66 23.91 3.82
CA ILE A 57 3.39 22.91 4.62
C ILE A 57 4.48 22.23 3.79
N ASP A 58 4.11 21.69 2.62
CA ASP A 58 5.01 20.99 1.71
C ASP A 58 4.49 21.14 0.27
N GLU A 59 4.87 22.25 -0.38
CA GLU A 59 4.42 22.61 -1.73
C GLU A 59 4.72 21.51 -2.76
N GLU A 60 5.92 20.91 -2.69
CA GLU A 60 6.34 19.87 -3.63
C GLU A 60 5.47 18.61 -3.49
N GLU A 61 5.23 18.16 -2.25
CA GLU A 61 4.38 16.99 -2.01
C GLU A 61 2.91 17.28 -2.30
N ALA A 62 2.43 18.50 -2.06
CA ALA A 62 1.07 18.95 -2.37
C ALA A 62 0.79 18.93 -3.88
N ILE A 63 1.65 19.54 -4.70
CA ILE A 63 1.54 19.50 -6.17
C ILE A 63 1.54 18.05 -6.66
N ARG A 64 2.52 17.26 -6.20
CA ARG A 64 2.66 15.86 -6.64
C ARG A 64 1.42 15.04 -6.31
N THR A 65 0.88 15.22 -5.10
CA THR A 65 -0.34 14.54 -4.66
C THR A 65 -1.53 14.93 -5.52
N LEU A 66 -1.71 16.23 -5.79
CA LEU A 66 -2.82 16.72 -6.60
C LEU A 66 -2.75 16.22 -8.06
N LYS A 67 -1.57 16.30 -8.69
CA LYS A 67 -1.35 15.76 -10.05
C LYS A 67 -1.63 14.26 -10.13
N HIS A 68 -1.14 13.50 -9.14
CA HIS A 68 -1.36 12.06 -9.03
C HIS A 68 -2.86 11.73 -8.92
N THR A 69 -3.57 12.40 -8.03
CA THR A 69 -5.02 12.25 -7.85
C THR A 69 -5.81 12.59 -9.13
N PHE A 70 -5.45 13.66 -9.83
CA PHE A 70 -6.09 13.98 -11.12
C PHE A 70 -5.82 12.88 -12.15
N LYS A 71 -4.62 12.30 -12.15
CA LYS A 71 -4.26 11.23 -13.07
C LYS A 71 -5.03 9.95 -12.78
N THR A 72 -5.16 9.55 -11.52
CA THR A 72 -5.92 8.35 -11.14
C THR A 72 -7.41 8.50 -11.45
N LEU A 73 -8.00 9.69 -11.25
CA LEU A 73 -9.36 10.01 -11.69
C LEU A 73 -9.51 9.93 -13.21
N GLN A 74 -8.56 10.49 -13.98
CA GLN A 74 -8.57 10.38 -15.44
C GLN A 74 -8.55 8.90 -15.88
N VAL A 75 -7.65 8.10 -15.31
CA VAL A 75 -7.55 6.66 -15.60
C VAL A 75 -8.89 5.97 -15.35
N TYR A 76 -9.53 6.21 -14.20
CA TYR A 76 -10.83 5.64 -13.88
C TYR A 76 -11.90 5.95 -14.94
N PHE A 77 -12.06 7.22 -15.34
CA PHE A 77 -13.07 7.59 -16.33
C PHE A 77 -12.74 7.08 -17.74
N LEU A 78 -11.46 7.02 -18.12
CA LEU A 78 -11.03 6.42 -19.38
C LEU A 78 -11.34 4.92 -19.43
N ILE A 79 -11.18 4.19 -18.32
CA ILE A 79 -11.51 2.75 -18.25
C ILE A 79 -13.00 2.53 -18.44
N LEU A 80 -13.84 3.32 -17.76
CA LEU A 80 -15.30 3.21 -17.85
C LEU A 80 -15.90 3.69 -19.19
N SER A 81 -15.14 4.47 -19.97
CA SER A 81 -15.55 4.95 -21.29
C SER A 81 -14.93 4.17 -22.45
N ASP A 82 -14.25 3.06 -22.17
CA ASP A 82 -13.54 2.23 -23.15
C ASP A 82 -12.44 2.97 -23.95
N ASN A 83 -11.95 4.09 -23.42
CA ASN A 83 -10.92 4.93 -24.05
C ASN A 83 -9.52 4.74 -23.43
N PHE A 84 -9.38 3.84 -22.45
CA PHE A 84 -8.09 3.59 -21.80
C PHE A 84 -7.26 2.55 -22.56
N GLU A 85 -6.06 2.94 -22.98
CA GLU A 85 -5.08 2.04 -23.58
C GLU A 85 -4.36 1.25 -22.48
N SER A 86 -4.88 0.05 -22.19
CA SER A 86 -4.28 -0.84 -21.19
C SER A 86 -3.10 -1.63 -21.76
N ASN A 87 -2.11 -1.88 -20.90
CA ASN A 87 -1.00 -2.78 -21.20
C ASN A 87 -1.23 -4.22 -20.66
N LEU A 88 -2.44 -4.52 -20.19
CA LEU A 88 -2.90 -5.85 -19.78
C LEU A 88 -3.58 -6.58 -20.93
N THR A 89 -3.71 -7.90 -20.81
CA THR A 89 -4.59 -8.70 -21.68
C THR A 89 -6.05 -8.27 -21.57
N ASN A 90 -6.80 -8.40 -22.67
CA ASN A 90 -8.21 -8.01 -22.74
C ASN A 90 -9.06 -8.65 -21.65
N ASP A 91 -8.81 -9.92 -21.32
CA ASP A 91 -9.55 -10.64 -20.27
C ASP A 91 -9.33 -9.99 -18.90
N LYS A 92 -8.08 -9.69 -18.54
CA LYS A 92 -7.72 -9.06 -17.25
C LYS A 92 -8.25 -7.63 -17.16
N PHE A 93 -8.13 -6.89 -18.25
CA PHE A 93 -8.67 -5.54 -18.34
C PHE A 93 -10.20 -5.52 -18.24
N GLY A 94 -10.87 -6.49 -18.88
CA GLY A 94 -12.31 -6.71 -18.77
C GLY A 94 -12.74 -6.95 -17.33
N CYS A 95 -12.03 -7.78 -16.57
CA CYS A 95 -12.32 -7.98 -15.14
C CYS A 95 -12.26 -6.68 -14.33
N ILE A 96 -11.24 -5.84 -14.54
CA ILE A 96 -11.13 -4.54 -13.83
C ILE A 96 -12.34 -3.65 -14.16
N ARG A 97 -12.75 -3.62 -15.43
CA ARG A 97 -13.88 -2.81 -15.87
C ARG A 97 -15.19 -3.29 -15.24
N GLU A 98 -15.44 -4.60 -15.23
CA GLU A 98 -16.63 -5.15 -14.59
C GLU A 98 -16.62 -4.88 -13.07
N GLU A 99 -15.47 -5.02 -12.41
CA GLU A 99 -15.35 -4.69 -10.99
C GLU A 99 -15.63 -3.20 -10.71
N LEU A 100 -15.22 -2.29 -11.59
CA LEU A 100 -15.56 -0.86 -11.47
C LEU A 100 -17.04 -0.58 -11.72
N LYS A 101 -17.69 -1.31 -12.63
CA LYS A 101 -19.13 -1.19 -12.88
C LYS A 101 -19.94 -1.66 -11.67
N GLU A 102 -19.58 -2.80 -11.09
CA GLU A 102 -20.22 -3.31 -9.86
C GLU A 102 -20.12 -2.30 -8.71
N ILE A 103 -18.96 -1.64 -8.54
CA ILE A 103 -18.81 -0.56 -7.54
C ILE A 103 -19.71 0.64 -7.90
N ALA A 104 -19.79 1.00 -9.19
CA ALA A 104 -20.61 2.12 -9.64
C ALA A 104 -22.12 1.84 -9.53
N ASP A 105 -22.54 0.57 -9.63
CA ASP A 105 -23.92 0.12 -9.45
C ASP A 105 -24.38 0.26 -8.00
N LEU A 106 -23.46 0.12 -7.03
CA LEU A 106 -23.73 0.50 -5.64
C LEU A 106 -24.00 2.01 -5.56
N ASN A 107 -23.00 2.82 -5.92
CA ASN A 107 -23.15 4.26 -6.05
C ASN A 107 -21.98 4.85 -6.87
N PRO A 108 -22.25 5.58 -7.95
CA PRO A 108 -21.22 5.99 -8.92
C PRO A 108 -20.19 6.96 -8.33
N ILE A 109 -20.47 7.63 -7.22
CA ILE A 109 -19.55 8.62 -6.64
C ILE A 109 -18.55 8.02 -5.64
N ILE A 110 -18.77 6.80 -5.15
CA ILE A 110 -17.90 6.16 -4.12
C ILE A 110 -16.45 6.10 -4.58
N PHE A 111 -16.22 5.51 -5.77
CA PHE A 111 -14.86 5.30 -6.25
C PHE A 111 -14.15 6.62 -6.64
N PRO A 112 -14.81 7.59 -7.31
CA PRO A 112 -14.26 8.93 -7.48
C PRO A 112 -13.86 9.62 -6.17
N LEU A 113 -14.66 9.49 -5.10
CA LEU A 113 -14.31 10.05 -3.79
C LEU A 113 -13.07 9.37 -3.18
N ILE A 114 -12.96 8.05 -3.30
CA ILE A 114 -11.76 7.31 -2.87
C ILE A 114 -10.53 7.84 -3.61
N LEU A 115 -10.58 7.93 -4.95
CA LEU A 115 -9.46 8.41 -5.75
C LEU A 115 -9.09 9.88 -5.44
N LEU A 116 -10.09 10.74 -5.25
CA LEU A 116 -9.88 12.16 -4.93
C LEU A 116 -9.21 12.37 -3.57
N LEU A 117 -9.56 11.54 -2.58
CA LEU A 117 -9.26 11.81 -1.17
C LEU A 117 -8.17 10.90 -0.57
N HIS A 118 -7.74 9.83 -1.26
CA HIS A 118 -6.85 8.80 -0.68
C HIS A 118 -5.53 9.32 -0.08
N ASP A 119 -4.95 10.36 -0.69
CA ASP A 119 -3.64 10.91 -0.33
C ASP A 119 -3.71 12.34 0.24
N ILE A 120 -4.89 12.87 0.58
CA ILE A 120 -5.04 14.27 1.03
C ILE A 120 -4.19 14.61 2.26
N GLY A 121 -3.90 13.62 3.12
CA GLY A 121 -3.05 13.76 4.30
C GLY A 121 -1.54 13.69 4.04
N ARG A 122 -1.12 13.42 2.80
CA ARG A 122 0.28 13.13 2.47
C ARG A 122 1.25 14.29 2.68
N PRO A 123 0.91 15.55 2.33
CA PRO A 123 1.74 16.71 2.64
C PRO A 123 1.89 16.99 4.14
N PHE A 124 0.91 16.57 4.96
CA PHE A 124 0.90 16.79 6.41
C PHE A 124 1.68 15.71 7.16
N ASN A 125 1.55 14.45 6.71
CA ASN A 125 2.22 13.32 7.34
C ASN A 125 2.46 12.19 6.33
N ARG A 126 3.53 12.27 5.54
CA ARG A 126 3.89 11.26 4.53
C ARG A 126 3.92 9.82 5.06
N THR A 127 4.37 9.62 6.31
CA THR A 127 4.56 8.28 6.87
C THR A 127 3.23 7.59 7.18
N TRP A 128 2.27 8.34 7.70
CA TRP A 128 0.97 7.84 8.15
C TRP A 128 -0.20 8.52 7.42
N HIS A 129 0.03 8.91 6.17
CA HIS A 129 -0.90 9.73 5.40
C HIS A 129 -2.25 9.07 5.18
N THR A 130 -2.32 7.74 5.21
CA THR A 130 -3.59 7.01 5.02
C THR A 130 -4.55 7.26 6.19
N ILE A 131 -4.03 7.24 7.42
CA ILE A 131 -4.79 7.58 8.64
C ILE A 131 -5.08 9.08 8.67
N GLU A 132 -4.08 9.91 8.35
CA GLU A 132 -4.25 11.37 8.27
C GLU A 132 -5.37 11.73 7.28
N SER A 133 -5.41 11.08 6.12
CA SER A 133 -6.45 11.28 5.10
C SER A 133 -7.83 10.93 5.64
N LYS A 134 -8.00 9.74 6.25
CA LYS A 134 -9.26 9.35 6.92
C LYS A 134 -9.70 10.39 7.96
N ASN A 135 -8.79 10.82 8.83
CA ASN A 135 -9.07 11.79 9.87
C ASN A 135 -9.49 13.15 9.29
N MET A 136 -8.81 13.62 8.24
CA MET A 136 -9.18 14.86 7.56
C MET A 136 -10.57 14.79 6.92
N ILE A 137 -10.89 13.68 6.27
CA ILE A 137 -12.20 13.45 5.64
C ILE A 137 -13.31 13.50 6.70
N TYR A 138 -13.11 12.79 7.80
CA TYR A 138 -14.07 12.74 8.90
C TYR A 138 -14.23 14.11 9.59
N HIS A 139 -13.15 14.75 10.02
CA HIS A 139 -13.21 16.02 10.77
C HIS A 139 -13.70 17.21 9.95
N ASN A 140 -13.54 17.18 8.62
CA ASN A 140 -14.01 18.25 7.74
C ASN A 140 -15.31 17.89 7.02
N SER A 141 -16.00 16.82 7.42
CA SER A 141 -17.30 16.42 6.84
C SER A 141 -17.28 16.32 5.31
N LEU A 142 -16.16 15.85 4.74
CA LEU A 142 -15.96 15.89 3.28
C LEU A 142 -16.95 15.01 2.51
N LEU A 143 -17.68 14.10 3.18
CA LEU A 143 -18.64 13.19 2.56
C LEU A 143 -20.10 13.67 2.67
N ASP A 144 -20.40 14.63 3.54
CA ASP A 144 -21.79 15.04 3.87
C ASP A 144 -22.53 15.66 2.67
N GLY A 145 -21.78 16.15 1.67
CA GLY A 145 -22.32 16.77 0.47
C GLY A 145 -22.88 15.80 -0.58
N PHE A 146 -22.67 14.49 -0.43
CA PHE A 146 -22.89 13.48 -1.47
C PHE A 146 -24.05 12.51 -1.21
N ASP A 147 -24.87 12.75 -0.18
CA ASP A 147 -26.05 11.92 0.13
C ASP A 147 -25.73 10.41 0.20
N LEU A 148 -24.56 10.10 0.77
CA LEU A 148 -24.11 8.72 0.93
C LEU A 148 -24.82 8.06 2.12
N GLU A 149 -25.22 6.80 1.95
CA GLU A 149 -25.62 5.95 3.05
C GLU A 149 -24.44 5.67 3.99
N GLU A 150 -24.72 5.32 5.25
CA GLU A 150 -23.67 5.09 6.25
C GLU A 150 -22.67 4.00 5.83
N LEU A 151 -23.16 2.92 5.19
CA LEU A 151 -22.29 1.87 4.67
C LEU A 151 -21.34 2.39 3.58
N GLU A 152 -21.82 3.26 2.70
CA GLU A 152 -21.01 3.84 1.62
C GLU A 152 -19.92 4.75 2.17
N LYS A 153 -20.25 5.59 3.18
CA LYS A 153 -19.26 6.40 3.90
C LYS A 153 -18.20 5.53 4.56
N ILE A 154 -18.61 4.44 5.20
CA ILE A 154 -17.70 3.46 5.84
C ILE A 154 -16.76 2.86 4.78
N ILE A 155 -17.27 2.44 3.62
CA ILE A 155 -16.45 1.89 2.54
C ILE A 155 -15.40 2.92 2.09
N VAL A 156 -15.80 4.18 1.83
CA VAL A 156 -14.87 5.24 1.42
C VAL A 156 -13.76 5.43 2.46
N LEU A 157 -14.11 5.54 3.74
CA LEU A 157 -13.14 5.76 4.81
C LEU A 157 -12.19 4.58 5.02
N ILE A 158 -12.71 3.34 5.01
CA ILE A 158 -11.89 2.13 5.18
C ILE A 158 -10.94 1.95 3.99
N VAL A 159 -11.43 2.11 2.77
CA VAL A 159 -10.60 1.96 1.57
C VAL A 159 -9.48 3.00 1.59
N ILE A 160 -9.77 4.27 1.92
CA ILE A 160 -8.74 5.33 2.00
C ILE A 160 -7.70 5.03 3.09
N GLU A 161 -8.12 4.59 4.27
CA GLU A 161 -7.21 4.28 5.37
C GLU A 161 -6.24 3.13 5.04
N HIS A 162 -6.71 2.16 4.24
CA HIS A 162 -5.99 0.92 3.97
C HIS A 162 -5.59 0.75 2.50
N HIS A 163 -5.65 1.81 1.68
CA HIS A 163 -5.47 1.73 0.22
C HIS A 163 -4.11 1.14 -0.22
N LEU A 164 -3.09 1.22 0.66
CA LEU A 164 -1.78 0.64 0.40
C LEU A 164 -1.67 -0.85 0.73
N LEU A 165 -2.63 -1.45 1.43
CA LEU A 165 -2.51 -2.78 2.04
C LEU A 165 -2.14 -3.87 1.03
N ILE A 166 -2.90 -3.98 -0.07
CA ILE A 166 -2.68 -5.00 -1.09
C ILE A 166 -1.33 -4.77 -1.78
N GLY A 167 -1.03 -3.51 -2.13
CA GLY A 167 0.25 -3.12 -2.73
C GLY A 167 1.45 -3.48 -1.85
N THR A 168 1.40 -3.18 -0.55
CA THR A 168 2.53 -3.43 0.35
C THR A 168 2.70 -4.90 0.71
N ILE A 169 1.64 -5.71 0.71
CA ILE A 169 1.75 -7.18 0.81
C ILE A 169 2.45 -7.73 -0.44
N PHE A 170 2.03 -7.25 -1.63
CA PHE A 170 2.63 -7.66 -2.91
C PHE A 170 4.13 -7.33 -2.99
N THR A 171 4.53 -6.12 -2.56
CA THR A 171 5.95 -5.70 -2.52
C THR A 171 6.74 -6.26 -1.34
N GLY A 172 6.11 -7.06 -0.47
CA GLY A 172 6.72 -7.70 0.68
C GLY A 172 7.09 -6.75 1.84
N GLU A 173 6.70 -5.48 1.75
CA GLU A 173 6.89 -4.49 2.81
C GLU A 173 5.95 -4.79 3.99
N SER A 174 4.71 -5.15 3.69
CA SER A 174 3.74 -5.64 4.68
C SER A 174 3.65 -7.16 4.68
N SER A 175 3.22 -7.67 5.83
CA SER A 175 2.78 -9.05 5.98
C SER A 175 1.25 -9.11 5.85
N TYR A 176 0.69 -10.29 5.61
CA TYR A 176 -0.74 -10.56 5.71
C TYR A 176 -1.27 -10.24 7.11
N LEU A 177 -0.53 -10.53 8.18
CA LEU A 177 -0.90 -10.15 9.55
C LEU A 177 -1.06 -8.64 9.72
N GLY A 178 -0.38 -7.84 8.90
CA GLY A 178 -0.59 -6.38 8.82
C GLY A 178 -2.05 -5.99 8.58
N SER A 179 -2.85 -6.86 7.95
CA SER A 179 -4.28 -6.63 7.69
C SER A 179 -5.14 -6.54 8.95
N ILE A 180 -4.60 -6.89 10.13
CA ILE A 180 -5.28 -6.67 11.41
C ILE A 180 -5.67 -5.20 11.62
N SER A 181 -4.90 -4.25 11.07
CA SER A 181 -5.29 -2.84 11.14
C SER A 181 -6.63 -2.58 10.45
N LEU A 182 -6.90 -3.26 9.32
CA LEU A 182 -8.18 -3.17 8.61
C LEU A 182 -9.32 -3.82 9.40
N TRP A 183 -9.04 -4.96 10.06
CA TRP A 183 -10.02 -5.58 10.95
C TRP A 183 -10.39 -4.66 12.11
N LYS A 184 -9.44 -3.95 12.70
CA LYS A 184 -9.73 -2.97 13.75
C LYS A 184 -10.71 -1.89 13.26
N SER A 185 -10.47 -1.31 12.07
CA SER A 185 -11.37 -0.33 11.47
C SER A 185 -12.78 -0.89 11.22
N ILE A 186 -12.91 -2.18 10.87
CA ILE A 186 -14.20 -2.86 10.71
C ILE A 186 -14.84 -3.18 12.07
N ALA A 187 -14.05 -3.60 13.06
CA ALA A 187 -14.54 -4.00 14.37
C ALA A 187 -15.05 -2.82 15.19
N GLU A 188 -14.53 -1.62 14.96
CA GLU A 188 -15.00 -0.35 15.53
C GLU A 188 -16.40 0.05 15.04
N LEU A 189 -16.92 -0.59 13.98
CA LEU A 189 -18.29 -0.36 13.52
C LEU A 189 -19.32 -0.94 14.50
N GLU A 190 -20.40 -0.21 14.76
CA GLU A 190 -21.48 -0.66 15.65
C GLU A 190 -22.17 -1.93 15.13
N HIS A 191 -22.22 -2.11 13.81
CA HIS A 191 -22.86 -3.24 13.15
C HIS A 191 -21.84 -4.15 12.45
N SER A 192 -22.14 -5.45 12.37
CA SER A 192 -21.35 -6.37 11.54
C SER A 192 -21.62 -6.09 10.07
N LEU A 193 -20.57 -6.11 9.25
CA LEU A 193 -20.71 -5.97 7.80
C LEU A 193 -21.38 -7.22 7.22
N SER A 194 -22.00 -7.14 6.05
CA SER A 194 -22.38 -8.36 5.32
C SER A 194 -21.13 -8.97 4.65
N GLY A 195 -21.22 -10.22 4.19
CA GLY A 195 -20.15 -10.82 3.39
C GLY A 195 -19.91 -10.04 2.08
N GLU A 196 -20.99 -9.54 1.47
CA GLU A 196 -20.96 -8.70 0.27
C GLU A 196 -20.27 -7.36 0.51
N SER A 197 -20.52 -6.69 1.65
CA SER A 197 -19.82 -5.46 2.00
C SER A 197 -18.31 -5.67 2.17
N ILE A 198 -17.91 -6.82 2.73
CA ILE A 198 -16.49 -7.19 2.83
C ILE A 198 -15.89 -7.39 1.44
N ASP A 199 -16.60 -8.10 0.56
CA ASP A 199 -16.15 -8.32 -0.81
C ASP A 199 -15.97 -6.98 -1.57
N ILE A 200 -16.92 -6.05 -1.43
CA ILE A 200 -16.83 -4.70 -2.01
C ILE A 200 -15.62 -3.92 -1.48
N ILE A 201 -15.34 -3.95 -0.17
CA ILE A 201 -14.15 -3.28 0.41
C ILE A 201 -12.87 -3.82 -0.24
N PHE A 202 -12.73 -5.15 -0.32
CA PHE A 202 -11.54 -5.78 -0.90
C PHE A 202 -11.45 -5.60 -2.42
N GLN A 203 -12.58 -5.54 -3.12
CA GLN A 203 -12.67 -5.18 -4.53
C GLN A 203 -12.19 -3.74 -4.76
N CYS A 204 -12.71 -2.78 -3.99
CA CYS A 204 -12.24 -1.39 -4.02
C CYS A 204 -10.73 -1.29 -3.78
N LEU A 205 -10.18 -1.96 -2.76
CA LEU A 205 -8.73 -1.97 -2.48
C LEU A 205 -7.91 -2.53 -3.65
N SER A 206 -8.37 -3.61 -4.27
CA SER A 206 -7.67 -4.27 -5.37
C SER A 206 -7.65 -3.40 -6.62
N VAL A 207 -8.82 -2.90 -7.04
CA VAL A 207 -8.94 -2.04 -8.22
C VAL A 207 -8.24 -0.69 -7.99
N PHE A 208 -8.35 -0.13 -6.78
CA PHE A 208 -7.61 1.07 -6.39
C PHE A 208 -6.11 0.87 -6.58
N THR A 209 -5.55 -0.25 -6.11
CA THR A 209 -4.10 -0.53 -6.22
C THR A 209 -3.63 -0.51 -7.68
N ILE A 210 -4.43 -1.02 -8.60
CA ILE A 210 -4.11 -1.04 -10.04
C ILE A 210 -4.18 0.37 -10.63
N ILE A 211 -5.26 1.11 -10.37
CA ILE A 211 -5.44 2.48 -10.86
C ILE A 211 -4.38 3.42 -10.28
N ASP A 212 -4.04 3.27 -9.01
CA ASP A 212 -2.97 4.02 -8.33
C ASP A 212 -1.64 3.85 -9.07
N ILE A 213 -1.30 2.62 -9.46
CA ILE A 213 -0.08 2.35 -10.23
C ILE A 213 -0.15 3.05 -11.60
N TRP A 214 -1.25 2.91 -12.34
CA TRP A 214 -1.45 3.61 -13.63
C TRP A 214 -1.47 5.15 -13.50
N GLY A 215 -1.67 5.68 -12.29
CA GLY A 215 -1.53 7.10 -11.97
C GLY A 215 -0.09 7.63 -12.05
N TYR A 216 0.92 6.76 -12.05
CA TYR A 216 2.33 7.16 -12.15
C TYR A 216 2.87 7.10 -13.59
N ASP A 217 3.59 8.14 -14.02
CA ASP A 217 4.15 8.32 -15.38
C ASP A 217 5.08 7.19 -15.86
N TYR A 218 5.71 6.46 -14.93
CA TYR A 218 6.72 5.43 -15.22
C TYR A 218 6.22 4.01 -14.97
N SER A 219 4.89 3.83 -14.85
CA SER A 219 4.31 2.55 -14.45
C SER A 219 4.08 1.62 -15.64
N THR A 220 4.31 0.34 -15.41
CA THR A 220 3.91 -0.76 -16.30
C THR A 220 3.33 -1.84 -15.40
N ILE A 221 2.10 -2.24 -15.66
CA ILE A 221 1.41 -3.31 -14.92
C ILE A 221 1.42 -4.57 -15.77
N TYR A 222 2.13 -5.60 -15.34
CA TYR A 222 2.15 -6.86 -16.07
C TYR A 222 0.93 -7.72 -15.67
N ASP A 223 0.47 -8.61 -16.54
CA ASP A 223 -0.68 -9.49 -16.25
C ASP A 223 -0.55 -10.24 -14.92
N HIS A 224 0.67 -10.68 -14.57
CA HIS A 224 0.90 -11.39 -13.31
C HIS A 224 0.61 -10.53 -12.08
N TYR A 225 0.70 -9.19 -12.16
CA TYR A 225 0.34 -8.30 -11.04
C TYR A 225 -1.13 -8.50 -10.67
N PHE A 226 -2.00 -8.56 -11.68
CA PHE A 226 -3.43 -8.79 -11.49
C PHE A 226 -3.66 -10.11 -10.77
N ASP A 227 -3.00 -11.20 -11.21
CA ASP A 227 -3.14 -12.51 -10.56
C ASP A 227 -2.74 -12.49 -9.09
N TYR A 228 -1.64 -11.79 -8.75
CA TYR A 228 -1.22 -11.64 -7.36
C TYR A 228 -2.17 -10.78 -6.54
N TYR A 229 -2.64 -9.64 -7.07
CA TYR A 229 -3.60 -8.79 -6.37
C TYR A 229 -4.93 -9.50 -6.14
N THR A 230 -5.46 -10.20 -7.15
CA THR A 230 -6.66 -11.03 -7.01
C THR A 230 -6.47 -12.12 -5.96
N ASN A 231 -5.33 -12.79 -5.92
CA ASN A 231 -5.07 -13.81 -4.91
C ASN A 231 -4.99 -13.22 -3.49
N ILE A 232 -4.28 -12.10 -3.30
CA ILE A 232 -4.23 -11.38 -2.01
C ILE A 232 -5.65 -10.99 -1.59
N ARG A 233 -6.42 -10.38 -2.49
CA ARG A 233 -7.81 -9.97 -2.28
C ARG A 233 -8.68 -11.13 -1.80
N LEU A 234 -8.70 -12.23 -2.56
CA LEU A 234 -9.57 -13.38 -2.26
C LEU A 234 -9.22 -14.03 -0.92
N ASN A 235 -7.93 -14.19 -0.62
CA ASN A 235 -7.50 -14.75 0.66
C ASN A 235 -7.93 -13.86 1.83
N LEU A 236 -7.71 -12.55 1.73
CA LEU A 236 -8.08 -11.62 2.79
C LEU A 236 -9.61 -11.53 2.96
N ALA A 237 -10.37 -11.37 1.87
CA ALA A 237 -11.82 -11.32 1.91
C ALA A 237 -12.42 -12.57 2.56
N GLN A 238 -11.92 -13.76 2.18
CA GLN A 238 -12.38 -15.02 2.76
C GLN A 238 -12.12 -15.10 4.27
N ILE A 239 -10.90 -14.77 4.71
CA ILE A 239 -10.54 -14.77 6.14
C ILE A 239 -11.43 -13.79 6.91
N PHE A 240 -11.66 -12.60 6.36
CA PHE A 240 -12.47 -11.57 7.01
C PHE A 240 -13.93 -11.98 7.13
N LYS A 241 -14.53 -12.55 6.08
CA LYS A 241 -15.90 -13.09 6.11
C LYS A 241 -16.08 -14.16 7.19
N GLU A 242 -15.07 -15.02 7.38
CA GLU A 242 -15.10 -16.08 8.38
C GLU A 242 -15.03 -15.59 9.83
N VAL A 243 -14.44 -14.42 10.08
CA VAL A 243 -14.31 -13.86 11.44
C VAL A 243 -15.31 -12.73 11.72
N ASN A 244 -15.95 -12.18 10.70
CA ASN A 244 -16.80 -10.98 10.79
C ASN A 244 -17.97 -11.09 11.80
N TYR A 245 -18.51 -12.30 12.00
CA TYR A 245 -19.57 -12.53 13.00
C TYR A 245 -19.04 -12.69 14.44
N ARG A 246 -17.72 -12.72 14.64
CA ARG A 246 -17.04 -12.86 15.94
C ARG A 246 -16.18 -11.62 16.22
N LYS A 247 -16.79 -10.54 16.69
CA LYS A 247 -16.06 -9.31 17.06
C LYS A 247 -15.33 -9.39 18.41
N ASP A 248 -15.34 -10.55 19.06
CA ASP A 248 -14.72 -10.75 20.37
C ASP A 248 -13.24 -11.14 20.28
N LEU A 249 -12.60 -11.37 21.43
CA LEU A 249 -11.22 -11.83 21.51
C LEU A 249 -10.97 -13.16 20.78
N SER A 250 -12.00 -13.99 20.62
CA SER A 250 -11.89 -15.27 19.92
C SER A 250 -11.75 -15.07 18.42
N GLY A 251 -12.54 -14.17 17.82
CA GLY A 251 -12.43 -13.83 16.40
C GLY A 251 -11.09 -13.20 16.04
N MET A 252 -10.60 -12.29 16.90
CA MET A 252 -9.26 -11.69 16.72
C MET A 252 -8.15 -12.74 16.73
N LYS A 253 -8.22 -13.72 17.63
CA LYS A 253 -7.23 -14.82 17.69
C LYS A 253 -7.28 -15.70 16.44
N ILE A 254 -8.48 -16.04 15.95
CA ILE A 254 -8.66 -16.83 14.73
C ILE A 254 -8.09 -16.07 13.52
N LEU A 255 -8.38 -14.77 13.42
CA LEU A 255 -7.84 -13.89 12.38
C LEU A 255 -6.32 -13.89 12.40
N GLU A 256 -5.71 -13.67 13.57
CA GLU A 256 -4.25 -13.68 13.76
C GLU A 256 -3.62 -14.99 13.32
N GLU A 257 -4.19 -16.13 13.73
CA GLU A 257 -3.69 -17.46 13.38
C GLU A 257 -3.74 -17.70 11.85
N LYS A 258 -4.86 -17.36 11.20
CA LYS A 258 -5.02 -17.53 9.74
C LYS A 258 -4.09 -16.62 8.95
N LEU A 259 -3.96 -15.35 9.35
CA LEU A 259 -3.06 -14.41 8.68
C LEU A 259 -1.58 -14.79 8.89
N ALA A 260 -1.21 -15.22 10.10
CA ALA A 260 0.16 -15.67 10.39
C ALA A 260 0.52 -16.95 9.60
N GLN A 261 -0.44 -17.86 9.41
CA GLN A 261 -0.25 -19.04 8.56
C GLN A 261 -0.01 -18.65 7.10
N LEU A 262 -0.81 -17.71 6.58
CA LEU A 262 -0.66 -17.20 5.22
C LEU A 262 0.68 -16.47 5.02
N ASP A 263 1.13 -15.73 6.04
CA ASP A 263 2.46 -15.12 6.06
C ASP A 263 3.58 -16.15 6.00
N HIS A 264 3.47 -17.22 6.78
CA HIS A 264 4.48 -18.28 6.78
C HIS A 264 4.60 -18.93 5.39
N GLN A 265 3.47 -19.21 4.73
CA GLN A 265 3.43 -19.74 3.37
C GLN A 265 4.05 -18.80 2.33
N ASN A 266 4.02 -17.48 2.58
CA ASN A 266 4.51 -16.45 1.68
C ASN A 266 5.85 -15.82 2.12
N LEU A 267 6.50 -16.34 3.17
CA LEU A 267 7.71 -15.73 3.73
C LEU A 267 8.86 -15.67 2.72
N LYS A 268 9.07 -16.73 1.92
CA LYS A 268 10.10 -16.73 0.87
C LYS A 268 9.79 -15.73 -0.25
N TRP A 269 8.51 -15.54 -0.59
CA TRP A 269 8.08 -14.48 -1.52
C TRP A 269 8.44 -13.11 -0.97
N ARG A 270 8.04 -12.83 0.28
CA ARG A 270 8.29 -11.55 0.96
C ARG A 270 9.76 -11.15 0.94
N ILE A 271 10.66 -12.11 1.16
CA ILE A 271 12.11 -11.87 1.10
C ILE A 271 12.58 -11.70 -0.34
N ALA A 272 12.07 -12.50 -1.28
CA ALA A 272 12.39 -12.36 -2.70
C ALA A 272 11.92 -11.02 -3.31
N CYS A 273 10.99 -10.29 -2.67
CA CYS A 273 10.64 -8.93 -3.07
C CYS A 273 11.82 -7.95 -2.99
N SER A 274 12.83 -8.21 -2.16
CA SER A 274 14.11 -7.47 -2.18
C SER A 274 14.85 -7.57 -3.53
N LEU A 275 14.55 -8.59 -4.33
CA LEU A 275 15.06 -8.80 -5.69
C LEU A 275 14.07 -8.33 -6.77
N ARG A 276 12.98 -7.65 -6.36
CA ARG A 276 11.88 -7.20 -7.22
C ARG A 276 11.21 -8.33 -8.01
N ILE A 277 11.10 -9.53 -7.41
CA ILE A 277 10.37 -10.68 -8.01
C ILE A 277 8.98 -10.26 -8.50
N PHE A 278 8.27 -9.46 -7.70
CA PHE A 278 6.94 -8.98 -8.01
C PHE A 278 6.85 -8.22 -9.35
N GLN A 279 7.93 -7.56 -9.78
CA GLN A 279 7.96 -6.85 -11.05
C GLN A 279 8.39 -7.70 -12.23
N PHE A 280 9.30 -8.64 -12.01
CA PHE A 280 10.06 -9.26 -13.09
C PHE A 280 9.81 -10.76 -13.27
N ILE A 281 9.01 -11.36 -12.40
CA ILE A 281 8.59 -12.74 -12.56
C ILE A 281 7.96 -12.95 -13.94
N ASP A 282 8.40 -14.00 -14.63
CA ASP A 282 7.94 -14.45 -15.94
C ASP A 282 8.11 -13.46 -17.11
N THR A 283 8.68 -12.27 -16.86
CA THR A 283 9.05 -11.31 -17.93
C THR A 283 10.20 -11.81 -18.83
N LYS A 284 10.93 -12.85 -18.41
CA LYS A 284 11.92 -13.59 -19.22
C LYS A 284 11.83 -15.08 -18.89
N PRO A 285 12.17 -16.00 -19.81
CA PRO A 285 12.04 -17.45 -19.59
C PRO A 285 12.74 -18.00 -18.35
N TYR A 286 13.80 -17.33 -17.87
CA TYR A 286 14.54 -17.76 -16.68
C TYR A 286 14.07 -17.11 -15.38
N LEU A 287 13.28 -16.03 -15.43
CA LEU A 287 12.86 -15.24 -14.27
C LEU A 287 11.63 -15.84 -13.60
N THR A 288 11.71 -17.11 -13.22
CA THR A 288 10.59 -17.83 -12.58
C THR A 288 10.61 -17.68 -11.06
N LYS A 289 9.49 -17.95 -10.38
CA LYS A 289 9.45 -18.05 -8.91
C LYS A 289 10.56 -18.95 -8.35
N ARG A 290 10.80 -20.10 -9.01
CA ARG A 290 11.86 -21.06 -8.65
C ARG A 290 13.25 -20.44 -8.77
N PHE A 291 13.49 -19.63 -9.80
CA PHE A 291 14.77 -18.95 -9.98
C PHE A 291 15.06 -17.99 -8.82
N TYR A 292 14.12 -17.11 -8.47
CA TYR A 292 14.28 -16.19 -7.34
C TYR A 292 14.45 -16.92 -6.02
N PHE A 293 13.68 -17.99 -5.79
CA PHE A 293 13.76 -18.79 -4.57
C PHE A 293 15.10 -19.51 -4.45
N ARG A 294 15.68 -19.97 -5.56
CA ARG A 294 17.04 -20.50 -5.58
C ARG A 294 18.08 -19.43 -5.26
N LYS A 295 17.90 -18.19 -5.74
CA LYS A 295 18.79 -17.07 -5.37
C LYS A 295 18.79 -16.81 -3.87
N ILE A 296 17.63 -16.91 -3.22
CA ILE A 296 17.54 -16.83 -1.75
C ILE A 296 18.37 -17.95 -1.09
N GLU A 297 18.24 -19.19 -1.56
CA GLU A 297 18.97 -20.34 -1.01
C GLU A 297 20.49 -20.21 -1.22
N GLU A 298 20.95 -19.84 -2.42
CA GLU A 298 22.36 -19.52 -2.74
C GLU A 298 22.93 -18.44 -1.80
N GLY A 299 22.10 -17.47 -1.41
CA GLY A 299 22.46 -16.42 -0.47
C GLY A 299 22.65 -16.90 0.97
N LEU A 300 21.75 -17.78 1.43
CA LEU A 300 21.80 -18.36 2.77
C LEU A 300 23.01 -19.28 2.95
N GLU A 301 23.44 -19.96 1.90
CA GLU A 301 24.65 -20.79 1.91
C GLU A 301 25.90 -19.99 2.30
N GLN A 302 25.98 -18.70 1.95
CA GLN A 302 27.07 -17.80 2.36
C GLN A 302 27.13 -17.58 3.88
N LEU A 303 25.99 -17.77 4.58
CA LEU A 303 25.89 -17.73 6.04
C LEU A 303 26.00 -19.12 6.67
N GLY A 304 26.33 -20.16 5.89
CA GLY A 304 26.37 -21.54 6.35
C GLY A 304 25.01 -22.05 6.81
N MET A 305 23.92 -21.56 6.22
CA MET A 305 22.55 -21.93 6.61
C MET A 305 21.67 -22.28 5.42
N ASN A 306 20.66 -23.13 5.65
CA ASN A 306 19.61 -23.42 4.68
C ASN A 306 18.30 -22.68 5.02
N TRP A 307 17.31 -22.77 4.12
CA TRP A 307 16.01 -22.11 4.30
C TRP A 307 15.32 -22.46 5.63
N LYS A 308 15.27 -23.74 6.02
CA LYS A 308 14.60 -24.18 7.25
C LYS A 308 15.28 -23.60 8.50
N GLN A 309 16.61 -23.56 8.51
CA GLN A 309 17.37 -22.95 9.60
C GLN A 309 17.12 -21.44 9.68
N PHE A 310 17.05 -20.76 8.52
CA PHE A 310 16.76 -19.34 8.46
C PHE A 310 15.35 -19.02 8.95
N GLU A 311 14.35 -19.73 8.45
CA GLU A 311 12.95 -19.63 8.89
C GLU A 311 12.81 -19.88 10.40
N SER A 312 13.48 -20.90 10.94
CA SER A 312 13.51 -21.17 12.38
C SER A 312 14.12 -20.03 13.20
N ARG A 313 15.11 -19.29 12.65
CA ARG A 313 15.70 -18.12 13.34
C ARG A 313 14.79 -16.90 13.33
N LEU A 314 13.95 -16.75 12.31
CA LEU A 314 12.94 -15.70 12.27
C LEU A 314 11.80 -16.00 13.27
N GLY A 315 11.40 -17.28 13.35
CA GLY A 315 10.28 -17.72 14.18
C GLY A 315 8.95 -17.07 13.79
N ASN A 316 7.96 -17.17 14.67
CA ASN A 316 6.62 -16.62 14.44
C ASN A 316 6.56 -15.08 14.58
N TYR A 317 7.69 -14.41 14.80
CA TYR A 317 7.75 -12.95 14.98
C TYR A 317 7.80 -12.20 13.65
N CYS A 318 8.26 -12.85 12.58
CA CYS A 318 8.42 -12.21 11.28
C CYS A 318 7.10 -11.76 10.65
N SER A 319 5.99 -12.46 10.92
CA SER A 319 4.65 -12.05 10.50
C SER A 319 4.23 -10.72 11.13
N ARG A 320 4.80 -10.34 12.28
CA ARG A 320 4.47 -9.07 12.95
C ARG A 320 5.23 -7.86 12.38
N ILE A 321 6.30 -8.10 11.63
CA ILE A 321 7.12 -7.05 11.03
C ILE A 321 6.34 -6.35 9.94
N GLN A 322 6.25 -5.03 9.99
CA GLN A 322 5.79 -4.17 8.91
C GLN A 322 6.91 -3.21 8.54
N PHE A 323 7.23 -3.11 7.27
CA PHE A 323 8.21 -2.17 6.77
C PHE A 323 7.51 -0.99 6.10
N LYS A 324 7.83 0.25 6.47
CA LYS A 324 7.26 1.44 5.84
C LYS A 324 8.26 2.10 4.90
N TYR A 325 8.00 2.02 3.59
CA TYR A 325 8.81 2.58 2.50
C TYR A 325 10.27 2.10 2.51
N THR A 326 10.49 0.80 2.73
CA THR A 326 11.83 0.23 2.93
C THR A 326 12.30 -0.64 1.78
N LEU A 327 11.50 -0.83 0.73
CA LEU A 327 11.89 -1.66 -0.41
C LEU A 327 13.28 -1.29 -0.95
N GLY A 328 13.61 0.01 -1.06
CA GLY A 328 14.94 0.46 -1.47
C GLY A 328 16.07 0.03 -0.51
N ILE A 329 15.82 -0.02 0.80
CA ILE A 329 16.77 -0.53 1.80
C ILE A 329 16.97 -2.03 1.59
N MET A 330 15.88 -2.79 1.47
CA MET A 330 15.93 -4.23 1.25
C MET A 330 16.67 -4.59 -0.04
N MET A 331 16.45 -3.82 -1.12
CA MET A 331 17.18 -3.96 -2.38
C MET A 331 18.67 -3.72 -2.22
N ILE A 332 19.09 -2.65 -1.52
CA ILE A 332 20.52 -2.39 -1.29
C ILE A 332 21.15 -3.48 -0.44
N LEU A 333 20.44 -3.99 0.57
CA LEU A 333 20.93 -5.09 1.41
C LEU A 333 21.03 -6.42 0.66
N ALA A 334 20.19 -6.64 -0.37
CA ALA A 334 20.18 -7.86 -1.16
C ALA A 334 21.09 -7.79 -2.40
N MET A 335 21.28 -6.60 -2.98
CA MET A 335 21.89 -6.41 -4.29
C MET A 335 23.13 -5.49 -4.26
N ASN A 336 23.48 -4.94 -3.10
CA ASN A 336 24.52 -3.93 -2.91
C ASN A 336 24.29 -2.60 -3.64
N GLU A 337 23.12 -2.39 -4.24
CA GLU A 337 22.74 -1.17 -4.94
C GLU A 337 21.23 -1.10 -5.16
N PHE A 338 20.74 0.09 -5.50
CA PHE A 338 19.35 0.27 -5.89
C PHE A 338 19.22 0.05 -7.41
N LYS A 339 18.77 -1.15 -7.81
CA LYS A 339 18.65 -1.54 -9.21
C LYS A 339 17.19 -1.65 -9.65
N ARG A 340 16.82 -0.93 -10.71
CA ARG A 340 15.49 -1.04 -11.32
C ARG A 340 15.39 -2.12 -12.40
N ASN A 341 16.49 -2.72 -12.83
CA ASN A 341 16.50 -3.75 -13.88
C ASN A 341 16.34 -5.17 -13.29
N PRO A 342 15.84 -6.14 -14.05
CA PRO A 342 15.78 -7.54 -13.61
C PRO A 342 17.19 -8.08 -13.37
N ILE A 343 17.31 -8.99 -12.40
CA ILE A 343 18.57 -9.70 -12.12
C ILE A 343 18.92 -10.70 -13.25
N ASP A 344 20.21 -10.91 -13.47
CA ASP A 344 20.70 -11.90 -14.43
C ASP A 344 20.91 -13.29 -13.78
N LYS A 345 21.27 -14.29 -14.59
CA LYS A 345 21.48 -15.67 -14.11
C LYS A 345 22.67 -15.79 -13.14
N SER A 346 23.70 -14.97 -13.34
CA SER A 346 24.94 -14.96 -12.53
C SER A 346 24.81 -14.18 -11.23
N PHE A 347 23.76 -13.37 -11.07
CA PHE A 347 23.52 -12.55 -9.89
C PHE A 347 23.59 -13.38 -8.61
N LYS A 348 24.30 -12.85 -7.61
CA LYS A 348 24.38 -13.44 -6.27
C LYS A 348 23.76 -12.46 -5.30
N ILE A 349 22.85 -12.96 -4.46
CA ILE A 349 22.27 -12.14 -3.40
C ILE A 349 23.30 -11.97 -2.27
N GLU A 350 23.34 -10.77 -1.71
CA GLU A 350 24.16 -10.44 -0.56
C GLU A 350 23.54 -10.97 0.74
N SER A 351 24.39 -11.45 1.65
CA SER A 351 23.92 -12.02 2.92
C SER A 351 23.32 -11.00 3.90
N ASN A 352 23.55 -9.70 3.66
CA ASN A 352 23.13 -8.60 4.52
C ASN A 352 21.60 -8.54 4.70
N ILE A 353 20.82 -8.87 3.66
CA ILE A 353 19.35 -8.92 3.78
C ILE A 353 18.89 -9.97 4.79
N PHE A 354 19.54 -11.14 4.86
CA PHE A 354 19.15 -12.18 5.82
C PHE A 354 19.50 -11.78 7.25
N ASN A 355 20.68 -11.20 7.45
CA ASN A 355 21.06 -10.66 8.76
C ASN A 355 20.10 -9.57 9.24
N PHE A 356 19.65 -8.70 8.32
CA PHE A 356 18.63 -7.69 8.61
C PHE A 356 17.32 -8.32 9.11
N TRP A 357 16.77 -9.30 8.38
CA TRP A 357 15.54 -10.00 8.80
C TRP A 357 15.68 -10.72 10.15
N ILE A 358 16.82 -11.40 10.38
CA ILE A 358 17.12 -12.09 11.64
C ILE A 358 17.15 -11.09 12.80
N GLU A 359 17.86 -9.97 12.63
CA GLU A 359 18.01 -8.98 13.70
C GLU A 359 16.71 -8.25 14.01
N CYS A 360 15.91 -7.89 13.00
CA CYS A 360 14.57 -7.35 13.21
C CYS A 360 13.69 -8.33 14.00
N SER A 361 13.65 -9.60 13.60
CA SER A 361 12.83 -10.62 14.28
C SER A 361 13.30 -10.86 15.72
N LYS A 362 14.61 -10.90 15.95
CA LYS A 362 15.21 -11.06 17.28
C LYS A 362 14.87 -9.90 18.21
N ILE A 363 14.88 -8.67 17.70
CA ILE A 363 14.55 -7.47 18.47
C ILE A 363 13.08 -7.50 18.92
N ILE A 364 12.16 -7.91 18.05
CA ILE A 364 10.76 -8.11 18.41
C ILE A 364 10.60 -9.20 19.49
N TYR A 365 11.26 -10.35 19.31
CA TYR A 365 11.25 -11.41 20.30
C TYR A 365 11.71 -10.92 21.69
N MET A 366 12.85 -10.22 21.73
CA MET A 366 13.39 -9.66 22.96
C MET A 366 12.46 -8.63 23.59
N PHE A 367 11.79 -7.82 22.77
CA PHE A 367 10.82 -6.83 23.24
C PHE A 367 9.59 -7.50 23.87
N LEU A 368 8.99 -8.47 23.19
CA LEU A 368 7.81 -9.19 23.67
C LEU A 368 8.09 -10.01 24.94
N LYS A 369 9.27 -10.64 25.03
CA LYS A 369 9.69 -11.36 26.24
C LYS A 369 9.79 -10.46 27.48
N ARG A 370 10.03 -9.16 27.30
CA ARG A 370 10.12 -8.18 28.39
C ARG A 370 8.79 -7.51 28.71
N ASN A 371 7.85 -7.50 27.77
CA ASN A 371 6.59 -6.77 27.85
C ASN A 371 5.42 -7.75 27.64
N GLU A 372 5.06 -8.49 28.69
CA GLU A 372 4.02 -9.53 28.64
C GLU A 372 2.58 -8.98 28.51
N GLN A 373 2.39 -7.65 28.53
CA GLN A 373 1.07 -7.04 28.76
C GLN A 373 0.28 -6.61 27.52
N GLN A 374 0.81 -6.67 26.29
CA GLN A 374 0.05 -6.23 25.11
C GLN A 374 -0.31 -7.36 24.15
N LYS A 375 -1.62 -7.50 23.88
CA LYS A 375 -2.18 -8.45 22.93
C LYS A 375 -1.87 -8.01 21.50
N SER A 376 -1.05 -8.80 20.83
CA SER A 376 -0.78 -8.85 19.40
C SER A 376 -0.41 -7.55 18.66
N PRO A 377 0.66 -6.86 19.06
CA PRO A 377 1.10 -5.68 18.33
C PRO A 377 1.74 -6.04 16.97
N LEU A 378 1.51 -5.16 15.99
CA LEU A 378 2.34 -5.03 14.79
C LEU A 378 3.59 -4.21 15.13
N PHE A 379 4.70 -4.48 14.43
CA PHE A 379 5.97 -3.77 14.64
C PHE A 379 6.42 -3.09 13.35
N TYR A 380 6.35 -1.77 13.34
CA TYR A 380 6.65 -0.93 12.19
C TYR A 380 8.09 -0.44 12.24
N TYR A 381 8.89 -0.82 11.24
CA TYR A 381 10.22 -0.27 11.03
C TYR A 381 10.13 0.93 10.08
N VAL A 382 10.47 2.10 10.60
CA VAL A 382 10.40 3.39 9.88
C VAL A 382 11.79 3.99 9.84
N PHE A 383 12.28 4.26 8.63
CA PHE A 383 13.62 4.81 8.43
C PHE A 383 13.54 6.30 8.08
N ASP A 384 14.22 7.12 8.88
CA ASP A 384 14.28 8.57 8.67
C ASP A 384 15.30 8.89 7.57
N LEU A 385 14.80 8.88 6.33
CA LEU A 385 15.56 9.09 5.11
C LEU A 385 14.85 10.12 4.21
N PRO A 386 15.60 11.03 3.55
CA PRO A 386 15.03 12.00 2.64
C PRO A 386 14.45 11.33 1.38
N ARG A 387 13.56 12.04 0.69
CA ARG A 387 13.10 11.63 -0.65
C ARG A 387 14.33 11.51 -1.56
N THR A 388 14.42 10.44 -2.35
CA THR A 388 15.58 10.11 -3.21
C THR A 388 16.89 9.69 -2.52
N TRP A 389 16.88 9.39 -1.22
CA TRP A 389 18.08 8.96 -0.49
C TRP A 389 18.89 7.84 -1.19
N PHE A 390 18.22 6.92 -1.89
CA PHE A 390 18.82 5.78 -2.58
C PHE A 390 19.65 6.18 -3.82
N LEU A 391 19.54 7.42 -4.29
CA LEU A 391 20.39 8.00 -5.33
C LEU A 391 21.71 8.56 -4.79
N GLN A 392 21.85 8.73 -3.47
CA GLN A 392 23.01 9.35 -2.85
C GLN A 392 23.92 8.30 -2.20
N ASP A 393 25.20 8.23 -2.61
CA ASP A 393 26.18 7.26 -2.10
C ASP A 393 26.29 7.27 -0.57
N TYR A 394 26.25 8.47 0.03
CA TYR A 394 26.31 8.64 1.48
C TYR A 394 25.29 7.77 2.24
N TYR A 395 24.02 7.74 1.80
CA TYR A 395 22.99 6.93 2.45
C TYR A 395 23.12 5.45 2.10
N ARG A 396 23.46 5.13 0.84
CA ARG A 396 23.67 3.74 0.40
C ARG A 396 24.74 3.05 1.23
N GLU A 397 25.88 3.71 1.43
CA GLU A 397 27.00 3.16 2.20
C GLU A 397 26.67 2.99 3.68
N ARG A 398 25.83 3.85 4.26
CA ARG A 398 25.37 3.70 5.65
C ARG A 398 24.43 2.51 5.85
N ILE A 399 23.65 2.17 4.83
CA ILE A 399 22.74 1.01 4.86
C ILE A 399 23.52 -0.31 4.75
N LYS A 400 24.55 -0.35 3.91
CA LYS A 400 25.37 -1.57 3.70
C LYS A 400 26.25 -1.93 4.89
N LYS A 401 26.64 -0.94 5.69
CA LYS A 401 27.56 -1.14 6.83
C LYS A 401 26.86 -1.82 8.01
N PRO A 402 27.61 -2.53 8.88
CA PRO A 402 27.11 -3.01 10.18
C PRO A 402 26.40 -1.94 11.02
N LEU A 403 26.69 -0.67 10.74
CA LEU A 403 26.05 0.51 11.33
C LEU A 403 24.52 0.48 11.26
N LEU A 404 23.92 -0.02 10.17
CA LEU A 404 22.45 -0.14 10.08
C LEU A 404 21.93 -1.05 11.19
N ILE A 405 22.50 -2.25 11.29
CA ILE A 405 22.13 -3.24 12.30
C ILE A 405 22.36 -2.69 13.72
N GLU A 406 23.45 -1.97 13.95
CA GLU A 406 23.68 -1.30 15.23
C GLU A 406 22.61 -0.25 15.57
N LYS A 407 22.20 0.56 14.59
CA LYS A 407 21.14 1.56 14.77
C LYS A 407 19.80 0.87 15.10
N ILE A 408 19.47 -0.23 14.45
CA ILE A 408 18.28 -1.04 14.75
C ILE A 408 18.37 -1.64 16.17
N LYS A 409 19.55 -2.11 16.60
CA LYS A 409 19.74 -2.65 17.97
C LYS A 409 19.61 -1.61 19.06
N LYS A 410 19.97 -0.35 18.77
CA LYS A 410 19.95 0.78 19.72
C LYS A 410 18.61 1.52 19.74
N SER A 411 17.75 1.31 18.76
CA SER A 411 16.45 1.95 18.68
C SER A 411 15.43 1.34 19.64
N ASN A 412 14.53 2.19 20.14
CA ASN A 412 13.41 1.78 20.99
C ASN A 412 12.11 1.69 20.19
N PHE A 413 11.15 0.96 20.75
CA PHE A 413 9.79 0.88 20.23
C PHE A 413 8.88 1.79 21.03
N ASP A 414 8.17 2.67 20.32
CA ASP A 414 7.12 3.51 20.88
C ASP A 414 5.77 2.96 20.44
N TYR A 415 4.85 2.72 21.38
CA TYR A 415 3.51 2.28 21.02
C TYR A 415 2.72 3.45 20.41
N ASN A 416 2.07 3.20 19.29
CA ASN A 416 1.14 4.13 18.66
C ASN A 416 -0.25 3.49 18.61
N HIS A 417 -1.21 4.15 19.26
CA HIS A 417 -2.59 3.68 19.41
C HIS A 417 -3.38 3.73 18.10
N GLU A 418 -3.07 4.68 17.22
CA GLU A 418 -3.78 4.89 15.95
C GLU A 418 -3.53 3.71 15.03
N ILE A 419 -2.26 3.30 14.88
CA ILE A 419 -1.86 2.18 14.00
C ILE A 419 -1.94 0.81 14.67
N PHE A 420 -2.31 0.78 15.96
CA PHE A 420 -2.33 -0.44 16.78
C PHE A 420 -1.00 -1.22 16.73
N GLY A 421 0.10 -0.52 16.99
CA GLY A 421 1.42 -1.13 16.85
C GLY A 421 2.56 -0.31 17.42
N TYR A 422 3.71 -0.98 17.54
CA TYR A 422 4.95 -0.37 17.97
C TYR A 422 5.71 0.19 16.78
N ILE A 423 6.20 1.41 16.90
CA ILE A 423 7.03 2.07 15.90
C ILE A 423 8.47 2.04 16.37
N ASN A 424 9.34 1.50 15.52
CA ASN A 424 10.78 1.66 15.64
C ASN A 424 11.25 2.70 14.61
N LYS A 425 11.56 3.90 15.09
CA LYS A 425 12.10 5.00 14.29
C LYS A 425 13.62 4.91 14.24
N ILE A 426 14.15 4.63 13.05
CA ILE A 426 15.58 4.42 12.81
C ILE A 426 16.16 5.62 12.09
N LYS A 427 16.96 6.42 12.80
CA LYS A 427 17.68 7.56 12.23
C LYS A 427 18.94 7.09 11.53
N ILE A 428 19.06 7.29 10.22
CA ILE A 428 20.25 6.88 9.45
C ILE A 428 21.37 7.94 9.48
N LYS A 429 21.02 9.22 9.68
CA LYS A 429 21.98 10.32 9.84
C LYS A 429 22.91 10.14 11.05
#